data_AF-A0A6S4T7F5-F1
#
_entry.id   AF-A0A6S4T7F5-F1
#
_cell.length_a   1.000
_cell.length_b   1.000
_cell.length_c   1.000
_cell.angle_alpha   90.00
_cell.angle_beta   90.00
_cell.angle_gamma   90.00
#
_symmetry.space_group_name_H-M   'P 1'
#
loop_
_entity.id
_entity.type
_entity.pdbx_description
1 polymer ?
#
loop_
_entity_poly.entity_id
_entity_poly.type
_entity_poly.pdbx_seq_one_letter_code
_entity_poly.pdbx_strand_id
1 'polypeptide(L)'
;MKLNTIAYLIKEGVEAGNAVDPKKIPKGIKFTLSDRDCILYLNESFNMPKWAELFNSIEEIDEFDFGTKSLKGLMIVPAQQRHLAFTFGYGKSMLYSHMIERGFGLRVALNLGDAEKNKVYRQIHS
;
A
#
# COMPACT_ATOMS: atom_id res chain seq x y z
N MET A 1 -13.03 -8.08 -12.09
CA MET A 1 -12.38 -7.97 -10.77
C MET A 1 -12.03 -6.50 -10.52
N LYS A 2 -12.50 -5.89 -9.43
CA LYS A 2 -12.19 -4.49 -9.10
C LYS A 2 -10.88 -4.44 -8.32
N LEU A 3 -9.92 -3.66 -8.80
CA LEU A 3 -8.63 -3.49 -8.13
C LEU A 3 -8.80 -2.49 -6.98
N ASN A 4 -8.53 -2.92 -5.74
CA ASN A 4 -8.66 -2.06 -4.56
C ASN A 4 -7.26 -1.63 -4.10
N THR A 5 -6.90 -0.38 -4.42
CA THR A 5 -5.62 0.22 -4.02
C THR A 5 -5.90 1.40 -3.11
N ILE A 6 -5.15 1.48 -2.00
CA ILE A 6 -5.22 2.60 -1.07
C ILE A 6 -3.97 3.45 -1.25
N ALA A 7 -4.15 4.77 -1.28
CA ALA A 7 -3.07 5.74 -1.30
C ALA A 7 -2.90 6.38 0.09
N TYR A 8 -1.66 6.45 0.56
CA TYR A 8 -1.26 7.14 1.76
C TYR A 8 -0.35 8.31 1.39
N LEU A 9 -0.46 9.42 2.11
CA LEU A 9 0.49 10.52 2.00
C LEU A 9 1.56 10.36 3.07
N ILE A 10 2.82 10.37 2.66
CA ILE A 10 3.97 10.35 3.57
C ILE A 10 4.16 11.77 4.12
N LYS A 11 4.52 11.88 5.41
CA LYS A 11 4.84 13.17 6.06
C LYS A 11 5.89 13.96 5.28
N GLU A 12 5.80 15.27 5.39
CA GLU A 12 6.74 16.20 4.76
C GLU A 12 8.16 16.00 5.32
N GLY A 13 9.18 16.21 4.47
CA GLY A 13 10.59 16.00 4.84
C GLY A 13 11.04 14.54 4.98
N VAL A 14 10.14 13.56 4.78
CA VAL A 14 10.48 12.14 4.84
C VAL A 14 10.84 11.63 3.44
N GLU A 15 12.07 11.13 3.31
CA GLU A 15 12.53 10.42 2.11
C GLU A 15 11.80 9.10 1.92
N ALA A 16 11.63 8.69 0.66
CA ALA A 16 10.90 7.47 0.26
C ALA A 16 11.33 6.22 1.04
N GLY A 17 12.64 5.99 1.22
CA GLY A 17 13.17 4.81 1.92
C GLY A 17 12.90 4.80 3.43
N ASN A 18 12.83 5.99 4.06
CA ASN A 18 12.65 6.13 5.50
C ASN A 18 11.19 5.89 5.95
N ALA A 19 10.25 5.93 5.01
CA ALA A 19 8.84 5.63 5.29
C ALA A 19 8.54 4.11 5.34
N VAL A 20 9.47 3.27 4.90
CA VAL A 20 9.26 1.83 4.72
C VAL A 20 10.09 1.04 5.73
N ASP A 21 9.52 -0.04 6.26
CA ASP A 21 10.15 -0.94 7.23
C ASP A 21 11.18 -1.84 6.52
N PRO A 22 12.50 -1.62 6.70
CA PRO A 22 13.54 -2.33 5.97
C PRO A 22 13.56 -3.82 6.27
N LYS A 23 13.01 -4.27 7.40
CA LYS A 23 12.91 -5.71 7.74
C LYS A 23 11.84 -6.42 6.90
N LYS A 24 10.96 -5.67 6.24
CA LYS A 24 9.87 -6.19 5.41
C LYS A 24 10.06 -5.91 3.93
N ILE A 25 11.27 -5.54 3.49
CA ILE A 25 11.55 -5.19 2.10
C ILE A 25 12.77 -5.99 1.63
N PRO A 26 12.57 -7.04 0.81
CA PRO A 26 13.70 -7.77 0.26
C PRO A 26 14.41 -6.99 -0.86
N LYS A 27 13.69 -6.25 -1.71
CA LYS A 27 14.27 -5.44 -2.81
C LYS A 27 13.26 -4.44 -3.39
N GLY A 28 13.69 -3.21 -3.65
CA GLY A 28 12.90 -2.20 -4.37
C GLY A 28 13.26 -2.18 -5.86
N ILE A 29 12.25 -2.26 -6.73
CA ILE A 29 12.38 -2.11 -8.18
C ILE A 29 12.19 -0.61 -8.51
N LYS A 30 13.25 0.02 -9.02
CA LYS A 30 13.20 1.43 -9.46
C LYS A 30 12.76 1.50 -10.92
N PHE A 31 11.87 2.42 -11.24
CA PHE A 31 11.37 2.64 -12.60
C PHE A 31 10.87 4.07 -12.75
N THR A 32 10.73 4.55 -13.99
CA THR A 32 10.19 5.88 -14.29
C THR A 32 8.77 5.75 -14.82
N LEU A 33 7.85 6.57 -14.30
CA LEU A 33 6.46 6.64 -14.74
C LEU A 33 6.07 8.11 -14.94
N SER A 34 5.76 8.50 -16.17
CA SER A 34 5.39 9.89 -16.51
C SER A 34 6.41 10.91 -15.96
N ASP A 35 7.69 10.68 -16.26
CA ASP A 35 8.83 11.51 -15.83
C ASP A 35 9.04 11.60 -14.31
N ARG A 36 8.56 10.60 -13.57
CA ARG A 36 8.74 10.49 -12.12
C ARG A 36 9.45 9.20 -11.75
N ASP A 37 10.53 9.33 -10.98
CA ASP A 37 11.25 8.18 -10.45
C ASP A 37 10.48 7.56 -9.30
N CYS A 38 10.03 6.33 -9.52
CA CYS A 38 9.20 5.56 -8.60
C CYS A 38 9.96 4.35 -8.07
N ILE A 39 9.52 3.84 -6.93
CA ILE A 39 10.05 2.60 -6.35
C ILE A 39 8.89 1.67 -6.01
N LEU A 40 8.92 0.45 -6.55
CA LEU A 40 8.00 -0.63 -6.20
C LEU A 40 8.70 -1.64 -5.28
N TYR A 41 8.17 -1.80 -4.08
CA TYR A 41 8.58 -2.81 -3.13
C TYR A 41 7.62 -4.00 -3.20
N LEU A 42 8.18 -5.20 -3.32
CA LEU A 42 7.45 -6.46 -3.30
C LEU A 42 7.93 -7.32 -2.13
N ASN A 43 7.00 -7.93 -1.41
CA ASN A 43 7.29 -8.85 -0.34
C ASN A 43 6.39 -10.07 -0.46
N GLU A 44 7.02 -11.23 -0.67
CA GLU A 44 6.36 -12.53 -0.63
C GLU A 44 6.42 -13.08 0.80
N SER A 45 5.27 -13.50 1.31
CA SER A 45 5.19 -14.15 2.61
C SER A 45 4.41 -15.45 2.52
N PHE A 46 4.96 -16.46 3.16
CA PHE A 46 4.29 -17.72 3.45
C PHE A 46 3.83 -17.69 4.90
N ASN A 47 2.53 -17.82 5.14
CA ASN A 47 1.98 -17.86 6.49
C ASN A 47 1.33 -19.21 6.72
N MET A 48 1.74 -19.84 7.80
CA MET A 48 1.16 -21.07 8.31
C MET A 48 0.16 -20.73 9.42
N PRO A 49 -1.09 -21.21 9.36
CA PRO A 49 -2.02 -21.01 10.45
C PRO A 49 -1.60 -21.82 11.68
N LYS A 50 -1.66 -21.25 12.88
CA LYS A 50 -1.30 -21.94 14.13
C LYS A 50 -2.08 -23.22 14.38
N TRP A 51 -3.34 -23.29 13.94
CA TRP A 51 -4.16 -24.49 14.11
C TRP A 51 -3.69 -25.68 13.28
N ALA A 52 -2.81 -25.48 12.28
CA ALA A 52 -2.23 -26.58 11.52
C ALA A 52 -1.46 -27.57 12.41
N GLU A 53 -0.92 -27.08 13.54
CA GLU A 53 -0.23 -27.91 14.55
C GLU A 53 -1.12 -29.05 15.10
N LEU A 54 -2.45 -28.92 15.02
CA LEU A 54 -3.40 -29.96 15.43
C LEU A 54 -3.29 -31.24 14.59
N PHE A 55 -2.71 -31.16 13.39
CA PHE A 55 -2.64 -32.26 12.44
C PHE A 55 -1.22 -32.82 12.28
N ASN A 56 -0.22 -32.26 12.98
CA ASN A 56 1.19 -32.66 12.85
C ASN A 56 1.48 -34.14 13.17
N SER A 57 0.56 -34.83 13.86
CA SER A 57 0.70 -36.25 14.21
C SER A 57 0.06 -37.21 13.19
N ILE A 58 -0.56 -36.70 12.13
CA ILE A 58 -1.22 -37.51 11.09
C ILE A 58 -0.27 -37.60 9.91
N GLU A 59 0.27 -38.78 9.64
CA GLU A 59 1.33 -39.01 8.66
C GLU A 59 0.90 -38.70 7.22
N GLU A 60 -0.40 -38.81 6.92
CA GLU A 60 -0.96 -38.53 5.60
C GLU A 60 -1.18 -37.04 5.30
N ILE A 61 -1.02 -36.16 6.29
CA ILE A 61 -1.27 -34.71 6.15
C ILE A 61 0.07 -33.97 6.15
N ASP A 62 0.37 -33.26 5.07
CA ASP A 62 1.53 -32.37 5.01
C ASP A 62 1.20 -31.06 5.71
N GLU A 63 2.06 -30.61 6.63
CA GLU A 63 1.93 -29.31 7.28
C GLU A 63 1.84 -28.17 6.23
N PHE A 64 2.54 -28.28 5.11
CA PHE A 64 2.51 -27.26 4.06
C PHE A 64 1.17 -27.15 3.32
N ASP A 65 0.25 -28.12 3.45
CA ASP A 65 -1.07 -28.09 2.83
C ASP A 65 -1.95 -26.92 3.31
N PHE A 66 -1.70 -26.45 4.54
CA PHE A 66 -2.46 -25.36 5.15
C PHE A 66 -1.86 -23.97 4.88
N GLY A 67 -0.66 -23.94 4.29
CA GLY A 67 0.11 -22.73 4.12
C GLY A 67 -0.46 -21.80 3.04
N THR A 68 -0.50 -20.50 3.35
CA THR A 68 -0.91 -19.49 2.37
C THR A 68 0.28 -18.68 1.87
N LYS A 69 0.53 -18.71 0.57
CA LYS A 69 1.44 -17.78 -0.12
C LYS A 69 0.71 -16.50 -0.45
N SER A 70 1.33 -15.36 -0.14
CA SER A 70 0.78 -14.03 -0.46
C SER A 70 1.86 -13.08 -0.92
N LEU A 71 1.52 -12.23 -1.89
CA LEU A 71 2.37 -11.15 -2.39
C LEU A 71 1.82 -9.80 -1.92
N LYS A 72 2.68 -8.98 -1.33
CA LYS A 72 2.37 -7.62 -0.90
C LYS A 72 3.14 -6.63 -1.77
N GLY A 73 2.48 -5.55 -2.16
CA GLY A 73 3.09 -4.50 -2.96
C GLY A 73 2.98 -3.12 -2.31
N LEU A 74 4.01 -2.30 -2.45
CA LEU A 74 4.03 -0.91 -2.03
C LEU A 74 4.78 -0.11 -3.08
N MET A 75 4.12 0.86 -3.68
CA MET A 75 4.73 1.76 -4.66
C MET A 75 4.85 3.16 -4.08
N ILE A 76 6.05 3.71 -4.06
CA ILE A 76 6.32 5.09 -3.70
C ILE A 76 6.43 5.93 -4.97
N VAL A 77 5.62 6.99 -5.03
CA VAL A 77 5.56 7.92 -6.15
C VAL A 77 5.83 9.34 -5.61
N PRO A 78 6.80 10.08 -6.17
CA PRO A 78 7.02 11.46 -5.79
C PRO A 78 5.85 12.34 -6.23
N ALA A 79 5.46 13.26 -5.36
CA ALA A 79 4.37 14.21 -5.55
C ALA A 79 4.80 15.57 -5.00
N GLN A 80 5.32 16.44 -5.89
CA GLN A 80 5.93 17.71 -5.52
C GLN A 80 7.05 17.51 -4.47
N GLN A 81 6.93 18.10 -3.28
CA GLN A 81 7.91 17.96 -2.19
C GLN A 81 7.62 16.79 -1.25
N ARG A 82 6.66 15.92 -1.58
CA ARG A 82 6.22 14.80 -0.75
C ARG A 82 6.17 13.51 -1.55
N HIS A 83 5.81 12.43 -0.87
CA HIS A 83 5.67 11.11 -1.46
C HIS A 83 4.27 10.54 -1.21
N LEU A 84 3.70 9.92 -2.24
CA LEU A 84 2.52 9.08 -2.13
C LEU A 84 2.93 7.61 -2.08
N ALA A 85 2.28 6.85 -1.20
CA ALA A 85 2.47 5.42 -1.04
C ALA A 85 1.20 4.68 -1.45
N PHE A 86 1.26 3.96 -2.55
CA PHE A 86 0.17 3.09 -3.03
C PHE A 86 0.40 1.67 -2.54
N THR A 87 -0.58 1.11 -1.82
CA THR A 87 -0.47 -0.25 -1.27
C THR A 87 -1.33 -1.24 -2.04
N PHE A 88 -0.76 -2.41 -2.32
CA PHE A 88 -1.41 -3.54 -2.97
C PHE A 88 -1.46 -4.74 -2.02
N GLY A 89 -2.62 -5.37 -1.88
CA GLY A 89 -2.85 -6.40 -0.85
C GLY A 89 -2.58 -5.87 0.56
N TYR A 90 -1.81 -6.61 1.36
CA TYR A 90 -1.43 -6.20 2.72
C TYR A 90 -0.24 -5.23 2.77
N GLY A 91 0.05 -4.50 1.69
CA GLY A 91 1.23 -3.63 1.57
C GLY A 91 1.36 -2.53 2.63
N LYS A 92 0.26 -2.12 3.27
CA LYS A 92 0.29 -1.17 4.40
C LYS A 92 1.22 -1.63 5.53
N SER A 93 1.36 -2.95 5.76
CA SER A 93 2.24 -3.47 6.82
C SER A 93 3.73 -3.18 6.59
N MET A 94 4.10 -2.78 5.36
CA MET A 94 5.46 -2.38 5.00
C MET A 94 5.75 -0.92 5.34
N LEU A 95 4.75 -0.09 5.65
CA LEU A 95 4.95 1.31 6.01
C LEU A 95 5.09 1.50 7.52
N TYR A 96 5.96 2.43 7.92
CA TYR A 96 5.94 2.95 9.28
C TYR A 96 4.71 3.83 9.50
N SER A 97 3.80 3.38 10.35
CA SER A 97 2.54 4.09 10.60
C SER A 97 2.72 5.52 11.12
N HIS A 98 3.83 5.81 11.81
CA HIS A 98 4.15 7.15 12.31
C HIS A 98 4.71 8.10 11.24
N MET A 99 5.11 7.57 10.07
CA MET A 99 5.56 8.34 8.90
C MET A 99 4.42 8.71 7.95
N ILE A 100 3.21 8.19 8.19
CA ILE A 100 2.00 8.48 7.40
C ILE A 100 1.33 9.75 7.93
N GLU A 101 0.91 10.61 7.01
CA GLU A 101 0.11 11.80 7.28
C GLU A 101 -1.31 11.41 7.73
N ARG A 102 -1.73 11.90 8.90
CA ARG A 102 -3.06 11.61 9.42
C ARG A 102 -4.11 12.46 8.72
N GLY A 103 -5.30 11.87 8.52
CA GLY A 103 -6.45 12.56 7.94
C GLY A 103 -6.31 12.90 6.45
N PHE A 104 -5.26 12.45 5.75
CA PHE A 104 -5.09 12.70 4.32
C PHE A 104 -6.28 12.22 3.50
N GLY A 105 -6.70 10.96 3.67
CA GLY A 105 -7.82 10.40 2.92
C GLY A 105 -9.14 11.14 3.18
N LEU A 106 -9.36 11.61 4.42
CA LEU A 106 -10.53 12.42 4.76
C LEU A 106 -10.49 13.79 4.07
N ARG A 107 -9.34 14.49 4.09
CA ARG A 107 -9.17 15.76 3.37
C ARG A 107 -9.38 15.59 1.87
N VAL A 108 -8.87 14.51 1.28
CA VAL A 108 -9.10 14.18 -0.14
C VAL A 108 -10.59 13.97 -0.43
N ALA A 109 -11.28 13.20 0.40
CA ALA A 109 -12.72 12.94 0.23
C ALA A 109 -13.55 14.22 0.34
N LEU A 110 -13.26 15.08 1.33
CA LEU A 110 -13.92 16.38 1.50
C LEU A 110 -13.69 17.29 0.28
N ASN A 111 -12.43 17.41 -0.16
CA ASN A 111 -12.07 18.23 -1.32
C ASN A 111 -12.74 17.75 -2.62
N LEU A 112 -12.86 16.42 -2.81
CA LEU A 112 -13.56 15.86 -3.96
C LEU A 112 -15.06 16.15 -3.91
N GLY A 113 -15.69 16.03 -2.74
CA GLY A 113 -17.11 16.34 -2.56
C GLY A 113 -17.44 17.80 -2.90
N ASP A 114 -16.59 18.74 -2.50
CA ASP A 114 -16.76 20.16 -2.85
C ASP A 114 -16.45 20.44 -4.32
N ALA A 115 -15.47 19.76 -4.93
CA ALA A 115 -15.17 19.88 -6.35
C ALA A 115 -16.34 19.41 -7.24
N GLU A 116 -17.02 18.34 -6.87
CA GLU A 116 -18.21 17.85 -7.60
C GLU A 116 -19.37 18.86 -7.53
N LYS A 117 -19.60 19.50 -6.38
CA LYS A 117 -20.56 20.61 -6.28
C LYS A 117 -20.19 21.74 -7.25
N ASN A 118 -18.92 22.14 -7.27
CA ASN A 118 -18.44 23.24 -8.13
C ASN A 118 -18.58 22.94 -9.63
N LYS A 119 -18.46 21.67 -10.06
CA LYS A 119 -18.72 21.28 -11.45
C LYS A 119 -20.20 21.42 -11.82
N VAL A 120 -21.11 21.00 -10.93
CA VAL A 120 -22.56 21.14 -11.14
C VAL A 120 -22.96 22.60 -11.26
N TYR A 121 -22.42 23.49 -10.41
CA TYR A 121 -22.68 24.92 -10.52
C TYR A 121 -22.22 25.53 -11.85
N ARG A 122 -21.08 25.10 -12.39
CA ARG A 122 -20.57 25.58 -13.68
C ARG A 122 -21.40 25.10 -14.87
N GLN A 123 -21.98 23.89 -14.82
CA GLN A 123 -22.86 23.38 -15.89
C GLN A 123 -24.23 24.06 -15.93
N ILE A 124 -24.71 24.62 -14.81
CA ILE A 124 -26.00 25.31 -14.75
C ILE A 124 -25.89 26.78 -15.21
N HIS A 125 -24.68 27.35 -15.25
CA HIS A 125 -24.42 28.76 -15.57
C HIS A 125 -23.56 28.95 -16.83
N SER A 126 -23.51 27.94 -17.72
CA SER A 126 -22.87 27.99 -19.04
C SER A 126 -23.89 27.70 -20.13
#